data_AF-A0A2E3HXD8-F1
#
_entry.id   AF-A0A2E3HXD8-F1
#
_cell.length_a   1.000
_cell.length_b   1.000
_cell.length_c   1.000
_cell.angle_alpha   90.00
_cell.angle_beta   90.00
_cell.angle_gamma   90.00
#
_symmetry.space_group_name_H-M   'P 1'
#
loop_
_entity.id
_entity.type
_entity.pdbx_description
1 polymer ?
#
loop_
_entity_poly.entity_id
_entity_poly.type
_entity_poly.pdbx_seq_one_letter_code
_entity_poly.pdbx_strand_id
1 'polypeptide(L)'
;MRSGQIVVIEKEPEFLEIDTIERVQRELEIIGTCSDPRQNIEDVISMQTTKVIIPNRRNISIKKVNQTLDLMKTGEINGRVVITTT
;
A
#
# COMPACT_ATOMS: atom_id res chain seq x y z
N MET A 1 -2.70 -27.51 -7.51
CA MET A 1 -2.74 -26.33 -8.40
C MET A 1 -1.82 -25.29 -7.80
N ARG A 2 -0.77 -24.86 -8.53
CA ARG A 2 0.09 -23.76 -8.11
C ARG A 2 -0.24 -22.56 -9.00
N SER A 3 -1.44 -22.06 -8.85
CA SER A 3 -1.93 -20.89 -9.56
C SER A 3 -1.43 -19.66 -8.79
N GLY A 4 -0.59 -18.85 -9.42
CA GLY A 4 -0.10 -17.60 -8.82
C GLY A 4 -1.18 -16.52 -8.86
N GLN A 5 -1.14 -15.60 -7.90
CA GLN A 5 -2.06 -14.47 -7.84
C GLN A 5 -1.29 -13.15 -7.93
N ILE A 6 -1.78 -12.24 -8.76
CA ILE A 6 -1.34 -10.85 -8.82
C ILE A 6 -2.48 -9.99 -8.26
N VAL A 7 -2.22 -9.34 -7.14
CA VAL A 7 -3.18 -8.41 -6.51
C VAL A 7 -2.73 -6.99 -6.79
N VAL A 8 -3.56 -6.22 -7.49
CA VAL A 8 -3.30 -4.82 -7.82
C VAL A 8 -4.05 -3.94 -6.81
N ILE A 9 -3.28 -3.21 -6.00
CA ILE A 9 -3.77 -2.39 -4.87
C ILE A 9 -3.38 -0.92 -5.12
N GLU A 10 -3.64 -0.38 -6.30
CA GLU A 10 -3.37 1.03 -6.58
C GLU A 10 -4.07 1.53 -7.85
N LYS A 11 -4.22 2.85 -7.95
CA LYS A 11 -4.60 3.54 -9.19
C LYS A 11 -3.33 4.10 -9.80
N GLU A 12 -2.60 3.25 -10.52
CA GLU A 12 -1.51 3.71 -11.38
C GLU A 12 -2.06 4.64 -12.48
N PRO A 13 -1.32 5.66 -12.93
CA PRO A 13 -1.74 6.51 -14.04
C PRO A 13 -1.78 5.75 -15.37
N GLU A 14 -1.04 4.65 -15.46
CA GLU A 14 -0.92 3.79 -16.64
C GLU A 14 -1.50 2.39 -16.37
N PHE A 15 -2.01 1.75 -17.42
CA PHE A 15 -2.53 0.39 -17.33
C PHE A 15 -1.39 -0.63 -17.28
N LEU A 16 -1.53 -1.65 -16.44
CA LEU A 16 -0.64 -2.80 -16.45
C LEU A 16 -0.85 -3.60 -17.74
N GLU A 17 0.18 -3.67 -18.59
CA GLU A 17 0.18 -4.58 -19.74
C GLU A 17 0.39 -6.03 -19.27
N ILE A 18 -0.43 -6.94 -19.79
CA ILE A 18 -0.46 -8.35 -19.38
C ILE A 18 -0.40 -9.25 -20.61
N ASP A 19 0.61 -10.12 -20.65
CA ASP A 19 0.68 -11.19 -21.64
C ASP A 19 -0.37 -12.26 -21.32
N THR A 20 -1.35 -12.38 -22.21
CA THR A 20 -2.47 -13.31 -22.05
C THR A 20 -2.05 -14.77 -22.24
N ILE A 21 -0.97 -15.05 -22.99
CA ILE A 21 -0.43 -16.40 -23.19
C ILE A 21 0.23 -16.87 -21.90
N GLU A 22 1.08 -16.04 -21.31
CA GLU A 22 1.73 -16.35 -20.04
C GLU A 22 0.69 -16.54 -18.92
N ARG A 23 -0.33 -15.68 -18.86
CA ARG A 23 -1.43 -15.79 -17.89
C ARG A 23 -2.10 -17.17 -17.94
N VAL A 24 -2.44 -17.65 -19.13
CA VAL A 24 -3.14 -18.93 -19.30
C VAL A 24 -2.21 -20.11 -19.02
N GLN A 25 -0.96 -20.08 -19.52
CA GLN A 25 0.01 -21.16 -19.32
C GLN A 25 0.39 -21.34 -17.84
N ARG A 26 0.44 -20.24 -17.08
CA ARG A 26 0.81 -20.23 -15.66
C ARG A 26 -0.39 -20.22 -14.73
N GLU A 27 -1.61 -20.29 -15.27
CA GLU A 27 -2.86 -20.23 -14.52
C GLU A 27 -2.88 -19.03 -13.55
N LEU A 28 -2.45 -17.85 -14.00
CA LEU A 28 -2.36 -16.66 -13.16
C LEU A 28 -3.72 -15.99 -13.02
N GLU A 29 -4.09 -15.67 -11.78
CA GLU A 29 -5.27 -14.88 -11.45
C GLU A 29 -4.87 -13.42 -11.17
N ILE A 30 -5.62 -12.48 -11.74
CA ILE A 30 -5.41 -11.03 -11.54
C ILE A 30 -6.61 -10.47 -10.80
N ILE A 31 -6.35 -9.93 -9.62
CA ILE A 31 -7.37 -9.41 -8.70
C ILE A 31 -7.12 -7.91 -8.52
N GLY A 32 -8.09 -7.10 -8.93
CA GLY A 32 -8.12 -5.69 -8.56
C GLY A 32 -8.87 -5.50 -7.24
N THR A 33 -8.30 -4.76 -6.31
CA THR A 33 -8.98 -4.41 -5.05
C THR A 33 -8.82 -2.92 -4.75
N CYS A 34 -9.91 -2.30 -4.29
CA CYS A 34 -9.93 -0.90 -3.90
C CYS A 34 -10.76 -0.77 -2.63
N SER A 35 -10.13 -0.24 -1.58
CA SER A 35 -10.68 -0.12 -0.22
C SER A 35 -10.80 -1.44 0.52
N ASP A 36 -10.52 -1.39 1.82
CA ASP A 36 -10.62 -2.54 2.70
C ASP A 36 -11.97 -2.59 3.44
N PRO A 37 -12.58 -3.78 3.58
CA PRO A 37 -13.73 -3.95 4.46
C PRO A 37 -13.35 -3.63 5.91
N ARG A 38 -14.32 -3.20 6.70
CA ARG A 38 -14.13 -2.82 8.11
C ARG A 38 -13.42 -3.89 8.94
N GLN A 39 -13.73 -5.17 8.71
CA GLN A 39 -13.11 -6.28 9.43
C GLN A 39 -11.58 -6.31 9.22
N ASN A 40 -11.11 -6.14 7.98
CA ASN A 40 -9.68 -6.12 7.68
C ASN A 40 -8.96 -4.98 8.44
N ILE A 41 -9.63 -3.85 8.61
CA ILE A 41 -9.09 -2.71 9.37
C ILE A 41 -8.93 -3.08 10.85
N GLU A 42 -9.94 -3.71 11.45
CA GLU A 42 -9.91 -4.15 12.85
C GLU A 42 -8.83 -5.20 13.08
N ASP A 43 -8.67 -6.14 12.15
CA ASP A 43 -7.63 -7.18 12.19
C ASP A 43 -6.23 -6.55 12.13
N VAL A 44 -5.99 -5.61 11.21
CA VAL A 44 -4.70 -4.92 11.09
C VAL A 44 -4.37 -4.10 12.35
N ILE A 45 -5.35 -3.45 12.97
CA ILE A 45 -5.15 -2.73 14.24
C ILE A 45 -4.74 -3.69 15.35
N SER A 46 -5.36 -4.87 15.41
CA SER A 46 -5.00 -5.93 16.37
C SER A 46 -3.56 -6.43 16.14
N MET A 47 -3.17 -6.63 14.88
CA MET A 47 -1.81 -7.02 14.51
C MET A 47 -0.76 -5.95 14.86
N GLN A 48 -1.11 -4.67 14.79
CA GLN A 48 -0.23 -3.59 15.25
C GLN A 48 -0.08 -3.57 16.77
N THR A 49 -1.18 -3.79 17.49
CA THR A 49 -1.19 -3.83 18.97
C THR A 49 -0.34 -4.98 19.51
N THR A 50 -0.38 -6.12 18.83
CA THR A 50 0.43 -7.31 19.13
C THR A 50 1.86 -7.25 18.56
N LYS A 51 2.24 -6.14 17.92
CA LYS A 51 3.55 -5.91 17.28
C LYS A 51 3.92 -6.92 16.18
N VAL A 52 2.93 -7.61 15.61
CA VAL A 52 3.13 -8.45 14.42
C VAL A 52 3.42 -7.57 13.20
N ILE A 53 2.78 -6.40 13.13
CA ILE A 53 3.04 -5.38 12.10
C ILE A 53 3.52 -4.10 12.79
N ILE A 54 4.68 -3.59 12.40
CA ILE A 54 5.21 -2.31 12.88
C ILE A 54 5.40 -1.41 11.66
N PRO A 55 4.48 -0.46 11.39
CA PRO A 55 4.60 0.41 10.22
C PRO A 55 5.79 1.33 10.37
N ASN A 56 6.62 1.42 9.32
CA ASN A 56 7.64 2.45 9.23
C ASN A 56 6.97 3.82 9.10
N ARG A 57 7.04 4.64 10.15
CA ARG A 57 6.37 5.93 10.22
C ARG A 57 7.24 7.02 10.82
N ARG A 58 7.12 8.23 10.28
CA ARG A 58 7.78 9.44 10.78
C ARG A 58 6.74 10.47 11.21
N ASN A 59 6.82 10.92 12.46
CA ASN A 59 5.98 12.00 12.96
C ASN A 59 6.56 13.36 12.56
N ILE A 60 5.72 14.26 12.07
CA ILE A 60 6.09 15.65 11.75
C ILE A 60 5.12 16.62 12.41
N SER A 61 5.58 17.84 12.68
CA SER A 61 4.68 18.94 13.06
C SER A 61 3.90 19.42 11.85
N ILE A 62 2.65 19.84 12.06
CA ILE A 62 1.82 20.52 11.05
C ILE A 62 2.53 21.70 10.37
N LYS A 63 3.45 22.39 11.08
CA LYS A 63 4.25 23.50 10.53
C LYS A 63 5.18 23.09 9.38
N LYS A 64 5.51 21.80 9.27
CA LYS A 64 6.43 21.25 8.26
C LYS A 64 5.71 20.45 7.16
N VAL A 65 4.38 20.52 7.08
CA VAL A 65 3.59 19.72 6.12
C VAL A 65 4.02 19.98 4.68
N ASN A 66 4.12 21.24 4.26
CA ASN A 66 4.50 21.56 2.88
C ASN A 66 5.88 21.01 2.51
N GLN A 67 6.88 21.25 3.36
CA GLN A 67 8.23 20.70 3.17
C GLN A 67 8.21 19.17 3.08
N THR A 68 7.38 18.53 3.90
CA THR A 68 7.28 17.06 3.91
C THR A 68 6.61 16.54 2.65
N LEU A 69 5.57 17.20 2.15
CA LEU A 69 4.92 16.83 0.89
C LEU A 69 5.89 16.91 -0.30
N ASP A 70 6.78 17.89 -0.32
CA ASP A 70 7.79 17.99 -1.38
C ASP A 70 8.80 16.84 -1.33
N LEU A 71 9.25 16.44 -0.14
CA LEU A 71 10.08 15.25 0.06
C LEU A 71 9.36 13.94 -0.32
N MET A 72 8.04 13.87 -0.14
CA MET A 72 7.25 12.70 -0.57
C MET A 72 7.21 12.59 -2.09
N LYS A 73 7.14 13.71 -2.81
CA LYS A 73 7.15 13.71 -4.29
C LYS A 73 8.49 13.23 -4.86
N THR A 74 9.60 13.54 -4.19
CA THR A 74 10.95 13.11 -4.64
C THR A 74 11.30 11.69 -4.21
N GLY A 75 10.43 11.01 -3.45
CA GLY A 75 10.68 9.66 -2.95
C GLY A 75 11.69 9.60 -1.79
N GLU A 76 12.07 10.74 -1.22
CA GLU A 76 13.03 10.81 -0.12
C GLU A 76 12.46 10.33 1.23
N ILE A 77 11.15 10.08 1.28
CA ILE A 77 10.48 9.52 2.45
C ILE A 77 10.16 8.06 2.20
N ASN A 78 10.79 7.21 3.00
CA ASN A 78 10.46 5.79 3.08
C ASN A 78 9.34 5.57 4.12
N GLY A 79 8.23 4.94 3.71
CA GLY A 79 7.13 4.59 4.59
C GLY A 79 6.04 5.66 4.71
N ARG A 80 5.50 5.85 5.91
CA ARG A 80 4.36 6.74 6.17
C ARG A 80 4.78 8.00 6.95
N VAL A 81 4.14 9.12 6.64
CA VAL A 81 4.23 10.35 7.44
C VAL A 81 2.98 10.47 8.29
N VAL A 82 3.15 10.77 9.58
CA VAL A 82 2.05 11.08 10.50
C VAL A 82 2.18 12.54 10.89
N ILE A 83 1.13 13.32 10.64
CA ILE A 83 1.09 14.74 10.99
C ILE A 83 0.58 14.85 12.42
N THR A 84 1.40 15.43 13.29
CA THR A 84 1.02 15.80 14.65
C THR A 84 0.47 17.22 14.62
N THR A 85 -0.77 17.38 15.09
CA THR A 85 -1.55 18.62 15.03
C THR A 85 -1.46 19.47 16.31
N THR A 86 -0.83 18.95 17.36
CA THR A 86 -0.59 19.64 18.64
C THR A 86 0.77 20.32 18.67
#